data_AF-A0A9E0LWN4-F1
#
_entry.id   AF-A0A9E0LWN4-F1
#
_cell.length_a   1.000
_cell.length_b   1.000
_cell.length_c   1.000
_cell.angle_alpha   90.00
_cell.angle_beta   90.00
_cell.angle_gamma   90.00
#
_symmetry.space_group_name_H-M   'P 1'
#
loop_
_entity.id
_entity.type
_entity.pdbx_description
1 polymer ?
#
loop_
_entity_poly.entity_id
_entity_poly.type
_entity_poly.pdbx_seq_one_letter_code
_entity_poly.pdbx_strand_id
1 'polypeptide(L)'
;MKLETRLGPCEISARTGEGGTTAARIGSVRTQFVDTPPEIEAIQVRLFREMGPRGRLTAAAELNDALDDLARAGIRSRHGDLPEAEARLRLFALRLSREQMVHAFGWDPGRS
;
A
#
# COMPACT_ATOMS: atom_id res chain seq x y z
N MET A 1 -37.95 11.92 -19.97
CA MET A 1 -36.95 12.79 -19.32
C MET A 1 -35.58 12.26 -19.71
N LYS A 2 -34.94 12.87 -20.73
CA LYS A 2 -33.61 12.49 -21.23
C LYS A 2 -32.61 13.53 -20.72
N LEU A 3 -31.58 13.10 -20.01
CA LEU A 3 -30.44 13.94 -19.65
C LEU A 3 -29.31 13.61 -20.63
N GLU A 4 -29.10 14.49 -21.61
CA GLU A 4 -27.97 14.42 -22.53
C GLU A 4 -26.75 15.05 -21.86
N THR A 5 -25.72 14.24 -21.62
CA THR A 5 -24.41 14.70 -21.17
C THR A 5 -23.69 15.39 -22.32
N ARG A 6 -23.65 16.73 -22.31
CA ARG A 6 -22.79 17.54 -23.17
C ARG A 6 -21.37 17.55 -22.62
N LEU A 7 -20.52 16.68 -23.16
CA LEU A 7 -19.06 16.87 -23.13
C LEU A 7 -18.62 17.03 -24.58
N GLY A 8 -18.43 18.30 -24.99
CA GLY A 8 -17.82 18.62 -26.28
C GLY A 8 -16.33 18.25 -26.29
N PRO A 9 -15.73 18.02 -27.46
CA PRO A 9 -14.31 17.72 -27.57
C PRO A 9 -13.47 18.92 -27.15
N CYS A 10 -12.54 18.71 -26.22
CA CYS A 10 -11.51 19.67 -25.86
C CYS A 10 -10.47 19.70 -27.00
N GLU A 11 -10.57 20.67 -27.90
CA GLU A 11 -9.59 20.88 -28.96
C GLU A 11 -8.32 21.52 -28.39
N ILE A 12 -7.29 20.70 -28.16
CA ILE A 12 -5.93 21.19 -27.91
C ILE A 12 -5.34 21.57 -29.27
N SER A 13 -5.28 22.89 -29.54
CA SER A 13 -4.66 23.46 -30.73
C SER A 13 -3.17 23.08 -30.79
N ALA A 14 -2.83 22.19 -31.75
CA ALA A 14 -1.47 21.82 -32.08
C ALA A 14 -0.85 22.89 -32.99
N ARG A 15 0.24 23.50 -32.53
CA ARG A 15 1.12 24.30 -33.41
C ARG A 15 1.83 23.34 -34.37
N THR A 16 1.61 23.59 -35.66
CA THR A 16 2.13 22.84 -36.80
C THR A 16 3.65 22.87 -36.84
N GLY A 17 4.27 21.69 -36.85
CA GLY A 17 5.65 21.45 -37.24
C GLY A 17 5.65 20.12 -37.99
N GLU A 18 5.76 20.21 -39.31
CA GLU A 18 5.59 19.12 -40.27
C GLU A 18 6.75 18.11 -40.25
N GLY A 19 6.41 16.84 -40.50
CA GLY A 19 7.31 15.88 -41.13
C GLY A 19 7.96 14.86 -40.19
N GLY A 20 7.49 13.61 -40.27
CA GLY A 20 8.28 12.45 -39.87
C GLY A 20 7.49 11.39 -39.12
N THR A 21 7.00 10.39 -39.87
CA THR A 21 6.64 9.05 -39.39
C THR A 21 7.44 8.63 -38.16
N THR A 22 6.79 8.56 -37.00
CA THR A 22 7.31 7.83 -35.84
C THR A 22 6.16 7.03 -35.25
N ALA A 23 5.87 5.89 -35.87
CA ALA A 23 5.46 4.75 -35.09
C ALA A 23 6.55 4.50 -34.03
N ALA A 24 6.13 4.30 -32.78
CA ALA A 24 6.94 4.09 -31.57
C ALA A 24 7.55 5.35 -30.94
N ARG A 25 6.94 5.78 -29.83
CA ARG A 25 7.53 5.64 -28.49
C ARG A 25 6.41 5.81 -27.47
N ILE A 26 5.67 4.73 -27.21
CA ILE A 26 5.18 4.52 -25.85
C ILE A 26 6.47 4.37 -25.06
N GLY A 27 6.94 5.46 -24.45
CA GLY A 27 8.14 5.43 -23.62
C GLY A 27 7.98 4.28 -22.65
N SER A 28 9.01 3.43 -22.55
CA SER A 28 9.05 2.27 -21.65
C SER A 28 8.40 2.66 -20.32
N VAL A 29 7.17 2.19 -20.10
CA VAL A 29 6.53 2.30 -18.79
C VAL A 29 7.31 1.32 -17.95
N ARG A 30 8.33 1.84 -17.26
CA ARG A 30 9.04 1.05 -16.26
C ARG A 30 8.00 0.68 -15.21
N THR A 31 7.72 -0.60 -15.13
CA THR A 31 6.91 -1.16 -14.04
C THR A 31 7.65 -0.95 -12.74
N GLN A 32 6.89 -0.79 -11.66
CA GLN A 32 7.41 -0.70 -10.29
C GLN A 32 8.10 -2.00 -9.88
N PHE A 33 7.64 -3.15 -10.41
CA PHE A 33 8.18 -4.47 -10.13
C PHE A 33 8.43 -5.26 -11.42
N VAL A 34 9.55 -5.99 -11.46
CA VAL A 34 9.99 -6.74 -12.65
C VAL A 34 9.16 -7.99 -12.91
N ASP A 35 8.44 -8.49 -11.91
CA ASP A 35 7.57 -9.66 -11.96
C ASP A 35 6.10 -9.30 -12.30
N THR A 36 5.80 -8.02 -12.48
CA THR A 36 4.46 -7.53 -12.81
C THR A 36 4.42 -7.03 -14.25
N PRO A 37 3.65 -7.66 -15.15
CA PRO A 37 3.49 -7.16 -16.52
C PRO A 37 2.87 -5.75 -16.55
N PRO A 38 3.25 -4.87 -17.50
CA PRO A 38 2.79 -3.49 -17.56
C PRO A 38 1.27 -3.32 -17.57
N GLU A 39 0.55 -4.20 -18.25
CA GLU A 39 -0.91 -4.20 -18.32
C GLU A 39 -1.56 -4.51 -16.97
N ILE A 40 -0.93 -5.35 -16.15
CA ILE A 40 -1.42 -5.69 -14.81
C ILE A 40 -1.15 -4.53 -13.85
N GLU A 41 0.03 -3.91 -13.93
CA GLU A 41 0.33 -2.72 -13.14
C GLU A 41 -0.62 -1.56 -13.46
N ALA A 42 -0.94 -1.35 -14.74
CA ALA A 42 -1.91 -0.34 -15.15
C ALA A 42 -3.30 -0.57 -14.52
N ILE A 43 -3.74 -1.83 -14.42
CA ILE A 43 -4.98 -2.22 -13.72
C ILE A 43 -4.86 -1.92 -12.23
N GLN A 44 -3.77 -2.33 -11.58
CA GLN A 44 -3.54 -2.08 -10.15
C GLN A 44 -3.56 -0.59 -9.82
N VAL A 45 -2.84 0.24 -10.60
CA VAL A 45 -2.80 1.69 -10.42
C VAL A 45 -4.18 2.31 -10.60
N ARG A 46 -4.95 1.86 -11.61
CA ARG A 46 -6.32 2.34 -11.83
C ARG A 46 -7.21 2.00 -10.64
N LEU A 47 -7.25 0.74 -10.22
CA LEU A 47 -8.06 0.29 -9.07
C LEU A 47 -7.66 1.03 -7.79
N PHE A 48 -6.36 1.22 -7.57
CA PHE A 48 -5.87 1.96 -6.42
C PHE A 48 -6.27 3.44 -6.45
N ARG A 49 -6.41 4.05 -7.62
CA ARG A 49 -6.97 5.42 -7.79
C ARG A 49 -8.46 5.46 -7.54
N GLU A 50 -9.21 4.50 -8.06
CA GLU A 50 -10.67 4.40 -7.91
C GLU A 50 -11.11 4.19 -6.45
N MET A 51 -10.32 3.50 -5.62
CA MET A 51 -10.61 3.30 -4.18
C MET A 51 -10.76 4.61 -3.39
N GLY A 52 -10.15 5.70 -3.86
CA GLY A 52 -10.13 6.99 -3.15
C GLY A 52 -9.42 6.95 -1.78
N PRO A 53 -9.31 8.09 -1.08
CA PRO A 53 -8.54 8.18 0.17
C PRO A 53 -9.05 7.24 1.27
N ARG A 54 -10.38 7.18 1.48
CA ARG A 54 -10.98 6.31 2.50
C ARG A 54 -10.74 4.84 2.21
N GLY A 55 -10.98 4.39 0.98
CA GLY A 55 -10.78 2.98 0.61
C GLY A 55 -9.34 2.53 0.79
N ARG A 56 -8.37 3.41 0.48
CA ARG A 56 -6.94 3.14 0.73
C ARG A 56 -6.62 3.00 2.22
N LEU A 57 -7.18 3.87 3.06
CA LEU A 57 -6.96 3.77 4.51
C LEU A 57 -7.60 2.50 5.08
N THR A 58 -8.78 2.12 4.60
CA THR A 58 -9.43 0.84 4.97
C THR A 58 -8.56 -0.34 4.57
N ALA A 59 -8.10 -0.40 3.31
CA ALA A 59 -7.23 -1.49 2.84
C ALA A 59 -5.90 -1.55 3.62
N ALA A 60 -5.33 -0.40 3.99
CA ALA A 60 -4.14 -0.36 4.82
C ALA A 60 -4.40 -0.85 6.26
N ALA A 61 -5.56 -0.53 6.85
CA ALA A 61 -5.94 -1.04 8.17
C ALA A 61 -6.11 -2.56 8.15
N GLU A 62 -6.87 -3.09 7.18
CA GLU A 62 -7.08 -4.53 7.01
C GLU A 62 -5.76 -5.29 6.81
N LEU A 63 -4.83 -4.72 6.04
CA LEU A 63 -3.50 -5.30 5.88
C LEU A 63 -2.71 -5.29 7.19
N ASN A 64 -2.79 -4.23 7.99
CA ASN A 64 -2.12 -4.17 9.29
C ASN A 64 -2.69 -5.21 10.27
N ASP A 65 -4.01 -5.41 10.28
CA ASP A 65 -4.64 -6.44 11.11
C ASP A 65 -4.13 -7.85 10.74
N ALA A 66 -4.05 -8.15 9.43
CA ALA A 66 -3.49 -9.42 8.95
C ALA A 66 -2.01 -9.60 9.33
N LEU A 67 -1.21 -8.53 9.28
CA LEU A 67 0.19 -8.54 9.70
C LEU A 67 0.32 -8.76 11.22
N ASP A 68 -0.57 -8.17 12.02
CA ASP A 68 -0.61 -8.39 13.46
C ASP A 68 -0.95 -9.83 13.82
N ASP A 69 -1.90 -10.45 13.12
CA ASP A 69 -2.22 -11.88 13.30
C ASP A 69 -1.03 -12.78 12.97
N LEU A 70 -0.33 -12.50 11.88
CA LEU A 70 0.88 -13.21 11.49
C LEU A 70 2.00 -13.02 12.55
N ALA A 71 2.20 -11.80 13.01
CA ALA A 71 3.19 -11.48 14.03
C ALA A 71 2.87 -12.20 15.36
N ARG A 72 1.61 -12.23 15.78
CA ARG A 72 1.13 -12.97 16.96
C ARG A 72 1.39 -14.46 16.82
N ALA A 73 1.16 -15.05 15.65
CA ALA A 73 1.50 -16.45 15.39
C ALA A 73 3.02 -16.70 15.55
N GLY A 74 3.85 -15.80 15.02
CA GLY A 74 5.30 -15.85 15.21
C GLY A 74 5.73 -15.71 16.67
N ILE A 75 5.09 -14.83 17.44
CA ILE A 75 5.34 -14.68 18.89
C ILE A 75 5.01 -15.97 19.63
N ARG A 76 3.83 -16.56 19.39
CA ARG A 76 3.43 -17.83 20.00
C ARG A 76 4.41 -18.96 19.65
N SER A 77 4.91 -19.00 18.42
CA SER A 77 5.89 -20.00 18.01
C SER A 77 7.23 -19.88 18.74
N ARG A 78 7.64 -18.68 19.19
CA ARG A 78 8.93 -18.45 19.86
C ARG A 78 8.85 -18.50 21.38
N HIS A 79 7.72 -18.08 21.95
CA HIS A 79 7.57 -17.87 23.39
C HIS A 79 6.50 -18.78 24.02
N GLY A 80 5.80 -19.60 23.23
CA GLY A 80 4.69 -20.42 23.70
C GLY A 80 3.41 -19.62 23.89
N ASP A 81 2.47 -20.19 24.64
CA ASP A 81 1.22 -19.52 24.98
C ASP A 81 1.45 -18.54 26.13
N LEU A 82 1.29 -17.25 25.83
CA LEU A 82 1.56 -16.15 26.75
C LEU A 82 0.24 -15.49 27.17
N PRO A 83 0.19 -14.85 28.35
CA PRO A 83 -0.90 -13.95 28.68
C PRO A 83 -1.06 -12.85 27.61
N GLU A 84 -2.30 -12.52 27.24
CA GLU A 84 -2.61 -11.55 26.18
C GLU A 84 -1.95 -10.17 26.41
N ALA A 85 -1.76 -9.77 27.68
CA ALA A 85 -1.04 -8.55 28.01
C ALA A 85 0.42 -8.59 27.56
N GLU A 86 1.13 -9.70 27.80
CA GLU A 86 2.51 -9.87 27.37
C GLU A 86 2.61 -10.05 25.86
N ALA A 87 1.69 -10.80 25.24
CA ALA A 87 1.63 -10.95 23.79
C ALA A 87 1.52 -9.59 23.08
N ARG A 88 0.70 -8.66 23.61
CA ARG A 88 0.58 -7.29 23.08
C ARG A 88 1.87 -6.48 23.23
N LEU A 89 2.56 -6.56 24.38
CA LEU A 89 3.83 -5.85 24.58
C LEU A 89 4.91 -6.38 23.64
N ARG A 90 4.97 -7.69 23.43
CA ARG A 90 5.88 -8.32 22.45
C ARG A 90 5.56 -7.90 21.02
N LEU A 91 4.28 -7.75 20.66
CA LEU A 91 3.86 -7.23 19.37
C LEU A 91 4.32 -5.77 19.16
N PHE A 92 4.19 -4.91 20.18
CA PHE A 92 4.69 -3.54 20.11
C PHE A 92 6.22 -3.46 20.02
N ALA A 93 6.94 -4.36 20.69
CA ALA A 93 8.39 -4.43 20.62
C ALA A 93 8.94 -4.83 19.23
N LEU A 94 8.10 -5.31 18.31
CA LEU A 94 8.49 -5.50 16.90
C LEU A 94 8.60 -4.17 16.14
N ARG A 95 7.97 -3.11 16.65
CA ARG A 95 7.86 -1.79 15.99
C ARG A 95 8.62 -0.70 16.74
N LEU A 96 8.69 -0.81 18.06
CA LEU A 96 9.32 0.16 18.95
C LEU A 96 10.69 -0.34 19.40
N SER A 97 11.62 0.59 19.56
CA SER A 97 12.91 0.28 20.17
C SER A 97 12.74 -0.12 21.63
N ARG A 98 13.73 -0.81 22.20
CA ARG A 98 13.76 -1.16 23.63
C ARG A 98 13.57 0.08 24.52
N GLU A 99 14.23 1.18 24.17
CA GLU A 99 14.11 2.45 24.92
C GLU A 99 12.67 2.97 24.90
N GLN A 100 12.02 2.96 23.72
CA GLN A 100 10.63 3.38 23.58
C GLN A 100 9.68 2.47 24.37
N MET A 101 9.93 1.16 24.39
CA MET A 101 9.13 0.21 25.17
C MET A 101 9.23 0.47 26.68
N VAL A 102 10.44 0.69 27.19
CA VAL A 102 10.67 1.00 28.60
C VAL A 102 10.03 2.35 28.96
N HIS A 103 10.20 3.37 28.14
CA HIS A 103 9.64 4.69 28.41
C HIS A 103 8.10 4.70 28.37
N ALA A 104 7.48 4.08 27.37
CA ALA A 104 6.04 4.13 27.17
C ALA A 104 5.26 3.11 28.02
N PHE A 105 5.84 1.93 28.27
CA PHE A 105 5.15 0.80 28.90
C PHE A 105 5.83 0.27 30.18
N GLY A 106 7.01 0.77 30.54
CA GLY A 106 7.77 0.26 31.68
C GLY A 106 8.23 -1.19 31.51
N TRP A 107 8.24 -1.70 30.27
CA TRP A 107 8.48 -3.11 29.96
C TRP A 107 9.71 -3.30 29.08
N ASP A 108 10.53 -4.30 29.41
CA ASP A 108 11.81 -4.58 28.74
C ASP A 108 11.78 -5.94 28.01
N PRO A 109 11.81 -5.97 26.66
CA PRO A 109 11.81 -7.21 25.89
C PRO A 109 13.03 -8.11 26.13
N GLY A 110 14.15 -7.57 26.62
CA GLY A 110 15.38 -8.33 26.85
C GLY A 110 15.49 -8.96 28.24
N ARG A 111 14.53 -8.69 29.14
CA ARG A 111 14.51 -9.21 30.52
C ARG A 111 13.29 -10.11 30.80
N SER A 112 12.41 -10.28 29.83
CA SER A 112 11.15 -11.03 29.94
C SER A 112 11.14 -12.28 29.09
#